data_AF-A0A069D543-F1
#
_entry.id   AF-A0A069D543-F1
#
_cell.length_a   1.000
_cell.length_b   1.000
_cell.length_c   1.000
_cell.angle_alpha   90.00
_cell.angle_beta   90.00
_cell.angle_gamma   90.00
#
_symmetry.space_group_name_H-M   'P 1'
#
loop_
_entity.id
_entity.type
_entity.pdbx_description
1 polymer ?
#
loop_
_entity_poly.entity_id
_entity_poly.type
_entity_poly.pdbx_seq_one_letter_code
_entity_poly.pdbx_strand_id
1 'polypeptide(L)'
;MENMETALLLLVVGMGTVFAILLLLIYLGKFLIALVNKYAPEEEVAAKQIMPKGPLPIPGNVLAAITAAVNVVTHGKGKITKVEKIN
;
A
#
# COMPACT_ATOMS: atom_id res chain seq x y z
N MET A 1 31.25 -1.70 -47.98
CA MET A 1 29.98 -2.33 -47.55
C MET A 1 30.10 -2.99 -46.18
N GLU A 2 31.28 -3.50 -45.78
CA GLU A 2 31.52 -4.17 -44.48
C GLU A 2 31.26 -3.29 -43.22
N ASN A 3 31.48 -1.97 -43.29
CA ASN A 3 31.29 -1.09 -42.13
C ASN A 3 29.81 -0.85 -41.77
N MET A 4 28.90 -0.98 -42.74
CA MET A 4 27.47 -0.76 -42.50
C MET A 4 26.83 -1.94 -41.77
N GLU A 5 27.21 -3.17 -42.12
CA GLU A 5 26.79 -4.38 -41.41
C GLU A 5 27.32 -4.38 -39.98
N THR A 6 28.59 -4.01 -39.80
CA THR A 6 29.21 -3.87 -38.47
C THR A 6 28.50 -2.79 -37.63
N ALA A 7 28.15 -1.65 -38.23
CA ALA A 7 27.41 -0.60 -37.54
C ALA A 7 26.00 -1.04 -37.10
N LEU A 8 25.29 -1.78 -37.96
CA LEU A 8 23.98 -2.36 -37.61
C LEU A 8 24.09 -3.39 -36.50
N LEU A 9 25.10 -4.27 -36.54
CA LEU A 9 25.37 -5.23 -35.47
C LEU A 9 25.63 -4.54 -34.14
N LEU A 10 26.49 -3.52 -34.11
CA LEU A 10 26.80 -2.77 -32.90
C LEU A 10 25.57 -2.03 -32.35
N LEU A 11 24.70 -1.52 -33.22
CA LEU A 11 23.44 -0.89 -32.81
C LEU A 11 22.48 -1.89 -32.14
N VAL A 12 22.29 -3.07 -32.74
CA VAL A 12 21.41 -4.11 -32.19
C VAL A 12 21.98 -4.69 -30.90
N VAL A 13 23.30 -4.93 -30.85
CA VAL A 13 23.99 -5.39 -29.63
C VAL A 13 23.89 -4.34 -28.54
N GLY A 14 24.15 -3.06 -28.85
CA GLY A 14 24.07 -1.97 -27.88
C GLY A 14 22.67 -1.83 -27.28
N MET A 15 21.63 -1.76 -28.10
CA MET A 15 20.26 -1.65 -27.59
C MET A 15 19.77 -2.95 -26.94
N GLY A 16 20.12 -4.11 -27.49
CA GLY A 16 19.71 -5.42 -26.97
C GLY A 16 20.33 -5.72 -25.60
N THR A 17 21.62 -5.40 -25.41
CA THR A 17 22.30 -5.59 -24.12
C THR A 17 21.77 -4.65 -23.05
N VAL A 18 21.53 -3.38 -23.39
CA VAL A 18 20.90 -2.41 -22.48
C VAL A 18 19.51 -2.88 -22.07
N PHE A 19 18.69 -3.33 -23.02
CA PHE A 19 17.35 -3.84 -22.74
C PHE A 19 17.37 -5.11 -21.87
N ALA A 20 18.27 -6.05 -22.16
CA ALA A 20 18.44 -7.27 -21.37
C ALA A 20 18.85 -6.97 -19.91
N ILE A 21 19.79 -6.05 -19.70
CA ILE A 21 20.23 -5.63 -18.37
C ILE A 21 19.09 -4.95 -17.61
N LEU A 22 18.36 -4.03 -18.27
CA LEU A 22 17.20 -3.36 -17.65
C LEU A 22 16.14 -4.37 -17.21
N LEU A 23 15.77 -5.32 -18.06
CA LEU A 23 14.83 -6.38 -17.69
C LEU A 23 15.35 -7.19 -16.50
N LEU A 24 16.61 -7.60 -16.54
CA LEU A 24 17.22 -8.38 -15.47
C LEU A 24 17.21 -7.61 -14.14
N LEU A 25 17.54 -6.31 -14.16
CA LEU A 25 17.49 -5.44 -12.98
C LEU A 25 16.06 -5.30 -12.43
N ILE A 26 15.05 -5.18 -13.29
CA ILE A 26 13.65 -5.09 -12.84
C ILE A 26 13.22 -6.39 -12.17
N TYR A 27 13.52 -7.55 -12.77
CA TYR A 27 13.17 -8.84 -12.16
C TYR A 27 13.92 -9.08 -10.86
N LEU A 28 15.21 -8.76 -10.82
CA LEU A 28 16.02 -8.89 -9.61
C LEU A 28 15.54 -7.92 -8.51
N GLY A 29 15.20 -6.69 -8.87
CA GLY A 29 14.60 -5.70 -7.96
C GLY A 29 13.27 -6.19 -7.40
N LYS A 30 12.36 -6.70 -8.24
CA LYS A 30 11.09 -7.28 -7.78
C LYS A 30 11.30 -8.48 -6.86
N PHE A 31 12.29 -9.32 -7.15
CA PHE A 31 12.62 -10.47 -6.31
C PHE A 31 13.18 -10.04 -4.95
N LEU A 32 14.08 -9.05 -4.93
CA LEU A 32 14.61 -8.48 -3.69
C LEU A 32 13.53 -7.79 -2.86
N ILE A 33 12.61 -7.04 -3.49
CA ILE A 33 11.45 -6.44 -2.80
C ILE A 33 10.58 -7.53 -2.19
N ALA A 34 10.29 -8.60 -2.93
CA ALA A 34 9.50 -9.72 -2.41
C ALA A 34 10.19 -10.44 -1.24
N LEU A 35 11.52 -10.61 -1.29
CA LEU A 35 12.29 -11.17 -0.19
C LEU A 35 12.28 -10.24 1.02
N VAL A 36 12.58 -8.95 0.85
CA VAL A 36 12.56 -7.98 1.95
C VAL A 36 11.17 -7.93 2.57
N ASN A 37 10.09 -7.80 1.78
CA ASN A 37 8.72 -7.81 2.30
C ASN A 37 8.34 -9.09 3.05
N LYS A 38 8.99 -10.22 2.76
CA LYS A 38 8.76 -11.49 3.44
C LYS A 38 9.60 -11.64 4.73
N TYR A 39 10.84 -11.15 4.74
CA TYR A 39 11.80 -11.36 5.84
C TYR A 39 11.86 -10.19 6.83
N ALA A 40 11.69 -8.98 6.32
CA ALA A 40 11.45 -7.77 7.09
C ALA A 40 10.21 -7.15 6.46
N PRO A 41 9.01 -7.70 6.74
CA PRO A 41 7.80 -6.99 6.40
C PRO A 41 7.98 -5.60 7.01
N GLU A 42 8.20 -4.60 6.17
CA GLU A 42 7.80 -3.25 6.51
C GLU A 42 6.39 -3.47 7.03
N GLU A 43 6.16 -3.19 8.31
CA GLU A 43 4.81 -3.10 8.83
C GLU A 43 4.05 -2.41 7.72
N GLU A 44 2.97 -3.01 7.26
CA GLU A 44 1.94 -2.27 6.61
C GLU A 44 1.52 -1.21 7.64
N VAL A 45 2.30 -0.12 7.76
CA VAL A 45 1.78 1.22 7.73
C VAL A 45 1.00 1.17 6.44
N ALA A 46 -0.24 0.72 6.62
CA ALA A 46 -1.23 0.53 5.63
C ALA A 46 -1.00 1.65 4.65
N ALA A 47 -0.86 1.25 3.37
CA ALA A 47 -1.00 2.13 2.24
C ALA A 47 -1.72 3.36 2.71
N LYS A 48 -1.06 4.50 2.58
CA LYS A 48 -1.50 5.86 2.75
C LYS A 48 -2.93 6.08 2.18
N GLN A 49 -3.98 5.43 2.69
CA GLN A 49 -4.96 6.03 3.54
C GLN A 49 -4.10 6.89 4.47
N ILE A 50 -3.91 8.18 4.23
CA ILE A 50 -5.00 9.13 4.46
C ILE A 50 -6.06 8.48 5.37
N MET A 51 -5.64 7.90 6.49
CA MET A 51 -6.43 7.99 7.70
C MET A 51 -6.63 9.50 7.81
N PRO A 52 -7.86 10.01 7.69
CA PRO A 52 -8.13 11.30 8.25
C PRO A 52 -7.57 11.23 9.67
N LYS A 53 -6.94 12.30 10.15
CA LYS A 53 -6.75 12.52 11.59
C LYS A 53 -8.13 12.47 12.26
N GLY A 54 -8.65 11.27 12.45
CA GLY A 54 -9.90 10.94 13.07
C GLY A 54 -9.61 10.46 14.50
N PRO A 55 -10.56 10.65 15.42
CA PRO A 55 -10.34 10.32 16.83
C PRO A 55 -9.88 8.88 16.99
N LEU A 56 -8.98 8.64 17.95
CA LEU A 56 -8.46 7.30 18.27
C LEU A 56 -9.54 6.23 18.14
N PRO A 57 -9.24 5.05 17.54
CA PRO A 57 -10.19 3.95 17.45
C PRO A 57 -10.83 3.68 18.81
N ILE A 58 -12.12 3.97 18.91
CA ILE A 58 -12.87 3.72 20.14
C ILE A 58 -12.96 2.20 20.30
N PRO A 59 -12.52 1.62 21.43
CA PRO A 59 -12.60 0.19 21.65
C PRO A 59 -14.03 -0.32 21.41
N GLY A 60 -14.19 -1.43 20.70
CA GLY A 60 -15.51 -1.96 20.30
C GLY A 60 -16.48 -2.14 21.47
N ASN A 61 -15.96 -2.46 22.66
CA ASN A 61 -16.72 -2.59 23.89
C ASN A 61 -17.39 -1.27 24.33
N VAL A 62 -16.70 -0.13 24.12
CA VAL A 62 -17.22 1.20 24.47
C VAL A 62 -18.30 1.64 23.47
N LEU A 63 -18.10 1.39 22.17
CA LEU A 63 -19.10 1.65 21.13
C LEU A 63 -20.37 0.83 21.33
N ALA A 64 -20.23 -0.45 21.71
CA ALA A 64 -21.37 -1.31 22.01
C ALA A 64 -22.16 -0.82 23.22
N ALA A 65 -21.46 -0.39 24.28
CA ALA A 65 -22.10 0.18 25.47
C ALA A 65 -22.86 1.48 25.16
N ILE A 66 -22.27 2.38 24.36
CA ILE A 66 -22.93 3.62 23.93
C ILE A 66 -24.17 3.30 23.09
N THR A 67 -24.06 2.35 22.17
CA THR A 67 -25.19 1.93 21.32
C THR A 67 -26.35 1.36 22.15
N ALA A 68 -26.05 0.51 23.13
CA ALA A 68 -27.04 -0.03 24.04
C ALA A 68 -27.71 1.08 24.88
N ALA A 69 -26.92 2.01 25.43
CA ALA A 69 -27.44 3.13 26.22
C ALA A 69 -28.36 4.04 25.39
N VAL A 70 -27.94 4.41 24.17
CA VAL A 70 -28.74 5.24 23.27
C VAL A 70 -30.03 4.52 22.87
N ASN A 71 -29.97 3.21 22.61
CA ASN A 71 -31.16 2.42 22.28
C ASN A 71 -32.17 2.40 23.44
N VAL A 72 -31.70 2.22 24.68
CA VAL A 72 -32.55 2.24 25.88
C VAL A 72 -33.18 3.62 26.11
N VAL A 73 -32.39 4.68 26.05
CA VAL A 73 -32.88 6.05 26.33
C VAL A 73 -33.83 6.54 25.24
N THR A 74 -33.54 6.22 23.98
CA THR A 74 -34.33 6.69 22.83
C THR A 74 -35.42 5.71 22.41
N HIS A 75 -35.59 4.59 23.13
CA HIS A 75 -36.53 3.51 22.79
C HIS A 75 -36.38 3.05 21.32
N GLY A 76 -35.13 2.90 20.85
CA GLY A 76 -34.80 2.47 19.50
C GLY A 76 -35.00 3.49 18.38
N LYS A 77 -35.29 4.75 18.69
CA LYS A 77 -35.49 5.80 17.69
C LYS A 77 -34.25 6.67 17.43
N GLY A 78 -33.23 6.60 18.28
CA GLY A 78 -32.00 7.38 18.16
C GLY A 78 -30.98 6.71 17.23
N LYS A 79 -30.28 7.52 16.42
CA LYS A 79 -29.18 7.08 15.55
C LYS A 79 -27.89 7.78 15.96
N ILE A 80 -26.83 7.00 16.15
CA ILE A 80 -25.49 7.52 16.44
C ILE A 80 -24.86 7.94 15.11
N THR A 81 -24.58 9.23 14.95
CA THR A 81 -23.97 9.80 13.73
C THR A 81 -22.48 10.08 13.89
N LYS A 82 -22.01 10.37 15.11
CA LYS A 82 -20.61 10.64 15.43
C LYS A 82 -20.35 10.34 16.90
N VAL A 83 -19.20 9.75 17.21
CA VAL A 83 -18.71 9.57 18.59
C VAL A 83 -17.31 10.16 18.66
N GLU A 84 -17.11 11.13 19.55
CA GLU A 84 -15.82 11.77 19.78
C GLU A 84 -15.52 11.77 21.27
N LYS A 85 -14.25 11.53 21.60
CA LYS A 85 -13.78 11.67 22.97
C LYS A 85 -13.55 13.15 23.26
N ILE A 86 -14.35 13.71 24.15
CA ILE A 86 -14.10 15.04 24.71
C ILE A 86 -13.08 14.82 25.84
N ASN A 87 -11.92 15.48 25.73
CA ASN A 87 -10.93 15.56 26.82
C ASN A 87 -11.31 16.68 27.78
#